data_AF-A0A6A4WFR8-F1
#
_entry.id   AF-A0A6A4WFR8-F1
#
_cell.length_a   1.000
_cell.length_b   1.000
_cell.length_c   1.000
_cell.angle_alpha   90.00
_cell.angle_beta   90.00
_cell.angle_gamma   90.00
#
_symmetry.space_group_name_H-M   'P 1'
#
loop_
_entity.id
_entity.type
_entity.pdbx_description
1 polymer ?
#
loop_
_entity_poly.entity_id
_entity_poly.type
_entity_poly.pdbx_seq_one_letter_code
_entity_poly.pdbx_strand_id
1 'polypeptide(L)'
;MEFGWGSGQKPFIENGCEVNTCYGTNNRSLLRMDQFDAILFHVQTVSLFGWPDIRSPHQRYVFVTMESAQYLTIPLTSSKYKSAFNLTLTYRRDSDFPYLYGAMEPVPSPPPTSTRNYAAGKTKLVAWFVSHCSSMSNRGK
;
A
#
# COMPACT_ATOMS: atom_id res chain seq x y z
N MET A 1 -14.55 0.09 -0.88
CA MET A 1 -13.47 0.26 0.11
C MET A 1 -12.69 1.48 -0.31
N GLU A 2 -12.78 2.57 0.46
CA GLU A 2 -12.06 3.81 0.18
C GLU A 2 -10.74 3.73 0.93
N PHE A 3 -9.60 3.71 0.22
CA PHE A 3 -8.27 3.54 0.81
C PHE A 3 -7.76 4.78 1.56
N GLY A 4 -8.67 5.66 2.01
CA GLY A 4 -8.33 6.88 2.76
C GLY A 4 -7.65 7.98 1.94
N TRP A 5 -7.56 7.84 0.62
CA TRP A 5 -6.94 8.86 -0.26
C TRP A 5 -7.92 9.95 -0.71
N GLY A 6 -9.18 9.85 -0.28
CA GLY A 6 -10.27 10.73 -0.67
C GLY A 6 -10.72 10.54 -2.13
N SER A 7 -11.64 11.39 -2.55
CA SER A 7 -12.24 11.37 -3.89
C SER A 7 -12.39 12.77 -4.46
N GLY A 8 -12.51 12.84 -5.79
CA GLY A 8 -12.50 14.06 -6.57
C GLY A 8 -11.14 14.73 -6.63
N GLN A 9 -11.16 16.05 -6.80
CA GLN A 9 -9.98 16.91 -6.86
C GLN A 9 -9.48 17.34 -5.48
N LYS A 10 -10.36 17.30 -4.47
CA LYS A 10 -10.12 17.81 -3.11
C LYS A 10 -8.82 17.31 -2.48
N PRO A 11 -8.46 16.02 -2.53
CA PRO A 11 -7.23 15.52 -1.89
C PRO A 11 -5.96 16.17 -2.45
N PHE A 12 -5.93 16.48 -3.75
CA PHE A 12 -4.76 17.08 -4.39
C PHE A 12 -4.59 18.55 -4.03
N ILE A 13 -5.70 19.27 -3.83
CA ILE A 13 -5.69 20.68 -3.41
C ILE A 13 -5.26 20.78 -1.94
N GLU A 14 -5.89 20.01 -1.06
CA GLU A 14 -5.65 20.09 0.39
C GLU A 14 -4.23 19.68 0.79
N ASN A 15 -3.61 18.77 0.04
CA ASN A 15 -2.22 18.36 0.25
C ASN A 15 -1.20 19.24 -0.51
N GLY A 16 -1.64 20.32 -1.17
CA GLY A 16 -0.75 21.25 -1.86
C GLY A 16 0.07 20.61 -2.99
N CYS A 17 -0.51 19.65 -3.72
CA CYS A 17 0.19 19.00 -4.82
C CYS A 17 0.52 20.00 -5.94
N GLU A 18 1.72 19.88 -6.52
CA GLU A 18 2.15 20.71 -7.66
C GLU A 18 1.16 20.63 -8.83
N VAL A 19 0.69 19.42 -9.13
CA VAL A 19 -0.43 19.18 -10.04
C VAL A 19 -1.67 18.86 -9.22
N ASN A 20 -2.63 19.77 -9.24
CA ASN A 20 -3.87 19.66 -8.46
C ASN A 20 -5.12 19.47 -9.33
N THR A 21 -4.97 19.30 -10.65
CA THR A 21 -6.09 19.09 -11.60
C THR A 21 -6.53 17.62 -11.71
N CYS A 22 -5.86 16.72 -10.96
CA CYS A 22 -6.19 15.31 -10.91
C CYS A 22 -7.57 15.06 -10.27
N TYR A 23 -8.23 13.97 -10.68
CA TYR A 23 -9.52 13.56 -10.14
C TYR A 23 -9.48 12.07 -9.74
N GLY A 24 -9.62 11.79 -8.44
CA GLY A 24 -9.67 10.43 -7.91
C GLY A 24 -11.10 9.91 -7.76
N THR A 25 -11.37 8.64 -8.07
CA THR A 25 -12.70 8.04 -7.84
C THR A 25 -12.64 6.54 -7.62
N ASN A 26 -13.57 6.02 -6.83
CA ASN A 26 -13.87 4.58 -6.73
C ASN A 26 -15.13 4.18 -7.53
N ASN A 27 -15.81 5.14 -8.17
CA ASN A 27 -16.95 4.90 -9.03
C ASN A 27 -16.49 4.42 -10.41
N ARG A 28 -16.59 3.11 -10.62
CA ARG A 28 -16.19 2.41 -11.86
C ARG A 28 -17.04 2.76 -13.08
N SER A 29 -18.20 3.40 -12.87
CA SER A 29 -19.11 3.81 -13.94
C SER A 29 -18.95 5.27 -14.33
N LEU A 30 -18.04 6.02 -13.69
CA LEU A 30 -17.83 7.43 -13.99
C LEU A 30 -17.31 7.65 -15.42
N LEU A 31 -16.39 6.81 -15.86
CA LEU A 31 -15.80 6.81 -17.21
C LEU A 31 -15.61 5.36 -17.67
N ARG A 32 -15.38 5.16 -18.97
CA ARG A 32 -14.93 3.85 -19.47
C ARG A 32 -13.54 3.55 -18.90
N MET A 33 -13.27 2.27 -18.63
CA MET A 33 -12.03 1.88 -17.93
C MET A 33 -10.76 2.31 -18.65
N ASP A 34 -10.75 2.42 -19.98
CA ASP A 34 -9.62 2.85 -20.81
C ASP A 34 -9.40 4.37 -20.83
N GLN A 35 -10.29 5.16 -20.23
CA GLN A 35 -10.20 6.62 -20.17
C GLN A 35 -9.54 7.14 -18.90
N PHE A 36 -9.34 6.30 -17.89
CA PHE A 36 -8.58 6.68 -16.70
C PHE A 36 -7.08 6.67 -17.01
N ASP A 37 -6.30 7.65 -16.56
CA ASP A 37 -4.84 7.65 -16.75
C ASP A 37 -4.13 6.60 -15.89
N ALA A 38 -4.68 6.30 -14.71
CA ALA A 38 -4.15 5.30 -13.79
C ALA A 38 -5.26 4.48 -13.13
N ILE A 39 -4.98 3.19 -12.91
CA ILE A 39 -5.84 2.29 -12.13
C ILE A 39 -5.02 1.68 -11.01
N LEU A 40 -5.52 1.82 -9.79
CA LEU A 40 -4.87 1.33 -8.58
C LEU A 40 -5.51 0.00 -8.18
N PHE A 41 -4.73 -1.07 -8.28
CA PHE A 41 -5.17 -2.43 -8.01
C PHE A 41 -4.76 -2.84 -6.61
N HIS A 42 -5.73 -2.85 -5.68
CA HIS A 42 -5.52 -3.51 -4.41
C HIS A 42 -5.51 -5.02 -4.62
N VAL A 43 -4.32 -5.61 -4.55
CA VAL A 43 -4.08 -6.96 -5.05
C VAL A 43 -4.76 -8.03 -4.20
N GLN A 44 -5.05 -7.75 -2.92
CA GLN A 44 -5.79 -8.65 -2.06
C GLN A 44 -7.25 -8.83 -2.50
N THR A 45 -7.84 -7.82 -3.15
CA THR A 45 -9.27 -7.80 -3.49
C THR A 45 -9.56 -7.71 -4.99
N VAL A 46 -8.53 -7.65 -5.84
CA VAL A 46 -8.73 -7.49 -7.30
C VAL A 46 -9.56 -8.62 -7.91
N SER A 47 -9.47 -9.84 -7.39
CA SER A 47 -10.29 -10.98 -7.83
C SER A 47 -11.79 -10.77 -7.60
N LEU A 48 -12.18 -9.96 -6.61
CA LEU A 48 -13.59 -9.67 -6.28
C LEU A 48 -14.20 -8.61 -7.20
N PHE A 49 -13.38 -7.68 -7.69
CA PHE A 49 -13.83 -6.56 -8.50
C PHE A 49 -13.56 -6.74 -9.99
N GLY A 50 -12.96 -7.86 -10.38
CA GLY A 50 -12.63 -8.17 -11.76
C GLY A 50 -11.44 -7.37 -12.32
N TRP A 51 -11.05 -7.74 -13.53
CA TRP A 51 -9.95 -7.13 -14.27
C TRP A 51 -10.51 -6.38 -15.47
N PRO A 52 -10.00 -5.18 -15.83
CA PRO A 52 -10.48 -4.46 -17.00
C PRO A 52 -10.18 -5.25 -18.27
N ASP A 53 -11.18 -5.41 -19.14
CA ASP A 53 -11.03 -6.13 -20.41
C ASP A 53 -10.25 -5.31 -21.45
N ILE A 54 -10.28 -3.99 -21.33
CA ILE A 54 -9.63 -3.04 -22.23
C ILE A 54 -8.64 -2.21 -21.42
N ARG A 55 -7.47 -2.00 -22.01
CA ARG A 55 -6.40 -1.17 -21.47
C ARG A 55 -5.86 -0.23 -22.53
N SER A 56 -5.79 1.05 -22.21
CA SER A 56 -5.11 2.05 -23.05
C SER A 56 -3.58 1.95 -22.91
N PRO A 57 -2.79 2.16 -23.97
CA PRO A 57 -1.31 2.20 -23.87
C PRO A 57 -0.79 3.27 -22.91
N HIS A 58 -1.55 4.34 -22.68
CA HIS A 58 -1.18 5.43 -21.77
C HIS A 58 -1.48 5.10 -20.30
N GLN A 59 -2.28 4.05 -20.04
CA GLN A 59 -2.66 3.70 -18.68
C GLN A 59 -1.54 3.14 -17.83
N ARG A 60 -1.37 3.73 -16.65
CA ARG A 60 -0.53 3.21 -15.58
C ARG A 60 -1.32 2.28 -14.68
N TYR A 61 -0.96 1.00 -14.68
CA TYR A 61 -1.50 0.03 -13.73
C TYR A 61 -0.61 0.03 -12.50
N VAL A 62 -1.16 0.37 -11.34
CA VAL A 62 -0.42 0.50 -10.09
C VAL A 62 -0.73 -0.71 -9.20
N PHE A 63 0.31 -1.42 -8.78
CA PHE A 63 0.23 -2.52 -7.86
C PHE A 63 0.16 -2.00 -6.41
N VAL A 64 -0.97 -2.22 -5.72
CA VAL A 64 -1.18 -1.71 -4.36
C VAL A 64 -1.27 -2.86 -3.37
N THR A 65 -0.40 -2.84 -2.35
CA THR A 65 -0.48 -3.74 -1.19
C THR A 65 0.20 -3.18 0.04
N MET A 66 -0.42 -3.35 1.20
CA MET A 66 0.24 -3.18 2.51
C MET A 66 0.66 -4.51 3.12
N GLU A 67 0.11 -5.61 2.61
CA GLU A 67 0.39 -6.95 3.11
C GLU A 67 1.73 -7.48 2.59
N SER A 68 2.31 -8.39 3.35
CA SER A 68 3.58 -9.04 3.00
C SER A 68 3.50 -9.78 1.67
N ALA A 69 4.64 -9.92 0.98
CA ALA A 69 4.72 -10.66 -0.29
C ALA A 69 4.28 -12.14 -0.18
N GLN A 70 4.27 -12.71 1.02
CA GLN A 70 3.76 -14.05 1.26
C GLN A 70 2.23 -14.09 1.26
N TYR A 71 1.56 -12.98 1.59
CA TYR A 71 0.11 -12.87 1.70
C TYR A 71 -0.49 -12.14 0.49
N LEU A 72 -0.38 -12.79 -0.67
CA LEU A 72 -0.99 -12.33 -1.92
C LEU A 72 -2.14 -13.27 -2.32
N THR A 73 -3.27 -12.70 -2.74
CA THR A 73 -4.44 -13.47 -3.17
C THR A 73 -4.48 -13.69 -4.69
N ILE A 74 -3.54 -13.12 -5.44
CA ILE A 74 -3.41 -13.30 -6.88
C ILE A 74 -2.12 -14.05 -7.28
N PRO A 75 -2.19 -14.95 -8.27
CA PRO A 75 -1.02 -15.63 -8.80
C PRO A 75 -0.23 -14.72 -9.74
N LEU A 76 0.73 -13.96 -9.21
CA LEU A 76 1.56 -13.02 -9.99
C LEU A 76 2.33 -13.66 -11.15
N THR A 77 2.59 -14.96 -11.08
CA THR A 77 3.27 -15.73 -12.12
C THR A 77 2.36 -16.09 -13.30
N SER A 78 1.04 -15.97 -13.15
CA SER A 78 0.10 -16.23 -14.24
C SER A 78 0.24 -15.19 -15.35
N SER A 79 -0.02 -15.60 -16.59
CA SER A 79 0.05 -14.73 -17.78
C SER A 79 -0.80 -13.47 -17.66
N LYS A 80 -1.90 -13.54 -16.89
CA LYS A 80 -2.81 -12.41 -16.65
C LYS A 80 -2.14 -11.25 -15.89
N TYR A 81 -1.30 -11.55 -14.91
CA TYR A 81 -0.71 -10.54 -14.02
C TYR A 81 0.78 -10.32 -14.28
N LYS A 82 1.43 -11.27 -14.95
CA LYS A 82 2.84 -11.17 -15.34
C LYS A 82 3.05 -9.91 -16.16
N SER A 83 3.90 -9.01 -15.66
CA SER A 83 4.23 -7.73 -16.30
C SER A 83 3.03 -6.80 -16.54
N ALA A 84 1.93 -6.99 -15.81
CA ALA A 84 0.73 -6.15 -15.98
C ALA A 84 0.88 -4.76 -15.34
N PHE A 85 1.68 -4.64 -14.27
CA PHE A 85 1.81 -3.42 -13.49
C PHE A 85 3.02 -2.59 -13.95
N ASN A 86 2.86 -1.27 -13.98
CA ASN A 86 3.92 -0.33 -14.31
C ASN A 86 4.58 0.28 -13.08
N LEU A 87 3.79 0.48 -12.03
CA LEU A 87 4.18 1.20 -10.83
C LEU A 87 3.78 0.39 -9.60
N THR A 88 4.47 0.63 -8.50
CA THR A 88 4.27 -0.05 -7.23
C THR A 88 3.98 0.95 -6.12
N LEU A 89 2.93 0.67 -5.34
CA LEU A 89 2.52 1.44 -4.17
C LEU A 89 2.43 0.46 -2.99
N THR A 90 3.55 0.26 -2.27
CA THR A 90 3.67 -0.84 -1.29
C THR A 90 4.41 -0.45 -0.02
N TYR A 91 4.36 -1.32 1.00
CA TYR A 91 5.14 -1.17 2.24
C TYR A 91 6.67 -1.21 2.04
N ARG A 92 7.16 -1.68 0.89
CA ARG A 92 8.60 -1.72 0.63
C ARG A 92 9.12 -0.32 0.32
N ARG A 93 10.28 0.01 0.89
CA ARG A 93 10.93 1.32 0.68
C ARG A 93 11.44 1.54 -0.74
N ASP A 94 11.57 0.47 -1.53
CA ASP A 94 12.03 0.48 -2.92
C ASP A 94 10.87 0.46 -3.94
N SER A 95 9.61 0.62 -3.50
CA SER A 95 8.50 0.84 -4.45
C SER A 95 8.53 2.25 -5.03
N ASP A 96 7.97 2.42 -6.23
CA ASP A 96 7.84 3.73 -6.89
C ASP A 96 7.18 4.77 -5.96
N PHE A 97 6.18 4.34 -5.18
CA PHE A 97 5.54 5.13 -4.14
C PHE A 97 5.48 4.33 -2.83
N PRO A 98 6.31 4.62 -1.82
CA PRO A 98 6.23 3.93 -0.54
C PRO A 98 4.89 4.20 0.17
N TYR A 99 4.11 3.15 0.40
CA TYR A 99 2.89 3.19 1.21
C TYR A 99 3.21 2.53 2.56
N LEU A 100 3.56 3.34 3.56
CA LEU A 100 4.04 2.85 4.86
C LEU A 100 2.90 2.86 5.88
N TYR A 101 2.90 1.91 6.83
CA TYR A 101 1.94 1.89 7.95
C TYR A 101 2.06 3.11 8.87
N GLY A 102 3.19 3.80 8.83
CA GLY A 102 3.43 5.03 9.56
C GLY A 102 4.77 5.64 9.14
N ALA A 103 4.95 6.90 9.50
CA ALA A 103 6.20 7.62 9.38
C ALA A 103 6.78 7.85 10.77
N MET A 104 8.11 7.87 10.86
CA MET A 104 8.78 8.43 12.03
C MET A 104 9.02 9.91 11.74
N GLU A 105 8.48 10.77 12.58
CA GLU A 105 8.75 12.21 12.49
C GLU A 105 9.86 12.60 13.46
N PRO A 106 10.74 13.53 13.08
CA PRO A 106 11.72 14.10 14.00
C PRO A 106 10.99 14.76 15.16
N VAL A 107 11.36 14.38 16.39
CA VAL A 107 10.91 15.12 17.56
C VAL A 107 11.69 16.45 17.59
N PRO A 108 11.04 17.61 17.81
CA PRO A 108 11.70 18.92 17.78
C PRO A 108 12.91 19.03 18.72
N SER A 109 12.91 18.24 19.79
CA SER A 109 13.97 18.18 20.79
C SER A 109 14.33 16.72 21.04
N PRO A 110 15.15 16.10 20.17
CA PRO A 110 15.48 14.70 20.34
C PRO A 110 16.25 14.53 21.65
N PRO A 111 15.87 13.56 22.50
CA PRO A 111 16.66 13.25 23.68
C PRO A 111 18.08 12.85 23.26
N PRO A 112 19.10 13.07 24.10
CA PRO A 112 20.46 12.70 23.79
C PRO A 112 20.55 11.20 23.44
N THR A 113 21.35 10.90 22.42
CA THR A 113 21.53 9.54 21.91
C THR A 113 22.01 8.63 23.04
N SER A 114 21.16 7.71 23.47
CA SER A 114 21.45 6.80 24.57
C SER A 114 22.04 5.51 24.02
N THR A 115 23.25 5.15 24.47
CA THR A 115 23.85 3.82 24.22
C THR A 115 23.33 2.76 25.21
N ARG A 116 22.35 3.12 26.05
CA ARG A 116 21.81 2.25 27.10
C ARG A 116 21.10 1.05 26.47
N ASN A 117 21.56 -0.14 26.80
CA ASN A 117 20.83 -1.36 26.50
C ASN A 117 19.65 -1.53 27.47
N TYR A 118 18.42 -1.24 27.00
CA TYR A 118 17.20 -1.38 27.79
C TYR A 118 16.83 -2.84 28.14
N ALA A 119 17.52 -3.82 27.57
CA ALA A 119 17.37 -5.24 27.88
C ALA A 119 18.40 -5.75 28.91
N ALA A 120 19.44 -4.98 29.24
CA ALA A 120 20.48 -5.41 30.17
C ALA A 120 19.91 -5.76 31.55
N GLY A 121 20.24 -6.96 32.05
CA GLY A 121 19.81 -7.46 33.36
C GLY A 121 18.32 -7.84 33.47
N LYS A 122 17.53 -7.75 32.40
CA LYS A 122 16.14 -8.21 32.41
C LYS A 122 16.09 -9.74 32.30
N THR A 123 15.52 -10.38 33.31
CA THR A 123 15.36 -11.85 33.40
C THR A 123 13.90 -12.30 33.39
N LYS A 124 12.95 -11.36 33.46
CA LYS A 124 11.52 -11.63 33.49
C LYS A 124 10.98 -11.89 32.08
N LEU A 125 9.83 -12.57 32.02
CA LEU A 125 9.12 -12.86 30.78
C LEU A 125 8.65 -11.59 30.06
N VAL A 126 8.52 -11.69 28.73
CA VAL A 126 7.96 -10.64 27.87
C VAL A 126 6.52 -11.03 27.50
N ALA A 127 5.63 -10.05 27.46
CA ALA A 127 4.30 -10.22 26.89
C ALA A 127 4.33 -9.89 25.40
N TRP A 128 3.74 -10.77 24.58
CA TRP A 128 3.67 -10.63 23.12
C TRP A 128 2.21 -10.72 22.69
N PHE A 129 1.68 -9.61 22.16
CA PHE A 129 0.28 -9.51 21.77
C PHE A 129 0.13 -9.75 20.26
N VAL A 130 -0.50 -10.86 19.89
CA VAL A 130 -0.82 -11.20 18.49
C VAL A 130 -2.28 -11.60 18.39
N SER A 131 -3.01 -10.95 17.48
CA SER A 131 -4.40 -11.26 17.18
C SER A 131 -4.56 -12.22 15.99
N HIS A 132 -3.53 -12.40 15.16
CA HIS A 132 -3.54 -13.29 14.00
C HIS A 132 -2.44 -14.37 14.11
N CYS A 133 -2.81 -15.54 14.63
CA CYS A 133 -1.87 -16.61 14.97
C CYS A 133 -1.50 -17.51 13.79
N SER A 134 -2.34 -17.61 12.76
CA SER A 134 -2.13 -18.40 11.54
C SER A 134 -1.19 -17.71 10.54
N SER A 135 0.00 -17.32 11.00
CA SER A 135 0.99 -16.63 10.18
C SER A 135 2.06 -17.58 9.63
N MET A 136 2.48 -17.38 8.37
CA MET A 136 3.64 -18.09 7.80
C MET A 136 4.97 -17.73 8.46
N SER A 137 5.05 -16.55 9.07
CA SER A 137 6.23 -16.09 9.84
C SER A 137 6.44 -16.82 11.17
N ASN A 138 5.52 -17.71 11.59
CA ASN A 138 5.49 -18.35 12.91
C ASN A 138 5.47 -17.38 14.11
N ARG A 139 5.12 -16.10 13.92
CA ARG A 139 5.12 -15.07 14.98
C ARG A 139 4.08 -15.29 16.10
N GLY A 140 3.17 -16.24 15.92
CA GLY A 140 2.12 -16.57 16.89
C GLY A 140 2.42 -17.83 17.71
N LYS A 141 3.63 -18.38 17.55
CA LYS A 141 4.15 -19.53 18.29
C LYS A 141 5.40 -19.09 19.04
#